data_AF-A0A484MM72-F1
#
_entry.id   AF-A0A484MM72-F1
#
_cell.length_a   1.000
_cell.length_b   1.000
_cell.length_c   1.000
_cell.angle_alpha   90.00
_cell.angle_beta   90.00
_cell.angle_gamma   90.00
#
_symmetry.space_group_name_H-M   'P 1'
#
loop_
_entity.id
_entity.type
_entity.pdbx_description
1 polymer ?
#
loop_
_entity_poly.entity_id
_entity_poly.type
_entity_poly.pdbx_seq_one_letter_code
_entity_poly.pdbx_strand_id
1 'polypeptide(L)'
;MEFGTCLKSTINQTSFFLCRPITRQNTRYHRPCLSRTAPASMRCRATAEVHRNRKNSSFGTLEKVKTTSANSSCDLVLSSLTAACLLDGCYWDKIKALAPFMSEFGLIRFRVLVEIEWLLKLSEVPEIPEVPDLSPGAKSFLHGLIDGFSLDDAMEVKEIERVTNHDVKAVEYFLKQRCQSHEEISKVLEFFHFACTSEDINNLAHALTLKEAISSVILPVMDELISTITNIATKTAHVPMLSRNHGQPATPTMLGKEMANFSCRLYKTRQEISQIEMRGKFAGAVGNYNAHLVAYPDVNWPQVAEDFVTSLGLSFNPYVSQVQLETITHI
;
A
#
# COMPACT_ATOMS: atom_id res chain seq x y z
N MET A 1 -33.42 -31.17 18.35
CA MET A 1 -32.28 -31.49 19.23
C MET A 1 -32.28 -30.44 20.32
N GLU A 2 -32.36 -30.89 21.57
CA GLU A 2 -32.68 -30.09 22.75
C GLU A 2 -31.59 -29.06 23.07
N PHE A 3 -32.01 -27.89 23.53
CA PHE A 3 -31.15 -26.83 24.03
C PHE A 3 -30.90 -27.04 25.53
N GLY A 4 -29.66 -27.38 25.89
CA GLY A 4 -29.19 -27.40 27.27
C GLY A 4 -28.99 -25.98 27.80
N THR A 5 -29.64 -25.71 28.94
CA THR A 5 -29.43 -24.50 29.75
C THR A 5 -28.23 -24.68 30.66
N CYS A 6 -27.32 -23.71 30.74
CA CYS A 6 -26.70 -23.31 32.01
C CYS A 6 -25.93 -21.97 31.97
N LEU A 7 -26.22 -21.18 32.99
CA LEU A 7 -25.42 -20.15 33.68
C LEU A 7 -24.99 -18.86 32.96
N LYS A 8 -25.66 -17.78 33.39
CA LYS A 8 -25.23 -16.39 33.28
C LYS A 8 -23.97 -16.15 34.13
N SER A 9 -22.91 -15.63 33.52
CA SER A 9 -21.99 -14.69 34.17
C SER A 9 -21.54 -13.64 33.16
N THR A 10 -21.63 -12.39 33.59
CA THR A 10 -21.43 -11.14 32.89
C THR A 10 -20.06 -11.04 32.22
N ILE A 11 -20.01 -10.68 30.93
CA ILE A 11 -19.05 -9.78 30.23
C ILE A 11 -19.42 -9.77 28.73
N ASN A 12 -19.48 -8.59 28.14
CA ASN A 12 -19.75 -8.34 26.72
C ASN A 12 -18.77 -9.11 25.80
N GLN A 13 -19.23 -10.17 25.15
CA GLN A 13 -18.58 -10.77 23.99
C GLN A 13 -19.63 -11.11 22.93
N THR A 14 -19.53 -10.44 21.79
CA THR A 14 -20.23 -10.77 20.54
C THR A 14 -19.78 -12.17 20.11
N SER A 15 -20.64 -13.16 20.28
CA SER A 15 -20.38 -14.54 19.88
C SER A 15 -20.33 -14.65 18.35
N PHE A 16 -19.12 -14.70 17.78
CA PHE A 16 -18.90 -15.06 16.39
C PHE A 16 -19.18 -16.57 16.22
N PHE A 17 -20.04 -16.91 15.26
CA PHE A 17 -20.20 -18.29 14.79
C PHE A 17 -18.91 -18.76 14.12
N LEU A 18 -18.04 -19.44 14.87
CA LEU A 18 -16.86 -20.12 14.32
C LEU A 18 -17.30 -21.36 13.55
N CYS A 19 -17.30 -21.27 12.22
CA CYS A 19 -17.48 -22.40 11.33
C CYS A 19 -16.16 -23.20 11.27
N ARG A 20 -16.08 -24.35 11.96
CA ARG A 20 -14.93 -25.26 11.81
C ARG A 20 -15.02 -26.00 10.47
N PRO A 21 -13.95 -26.05 9.65
CA PRO A 21 -14.00 -26.78 8.38
C PRO A 21 -13.99 -28.29 8.60
N ILE A 22 -14.92 -28.98 7.93
CA ILE A 22 -14.94 -30.44 7.80
C ILE A 22 -13.97 -30.81 6.67
N THR A 23 -12.88 -31.49 7.00
CA THR A 23 -11.98 -32.11 6.01
C THR A 23 -12.71 -33.27 5.31
N ARG A 24 -12.90 -33.18 3.98
CA ARG A 24 -13.45 -34.28 3.16
C ARG A 24 -12.37 -34.88 2.27
N GLN A 25 -12.26 -36.19 2.36
CA GLN A 25 -11.32 -37.07 1.67
C GLN A 25 -11.56 -37.12 0.15
N ASN A 26 -10.45 -37.30 -0.57
CA ASN A 26 -10.34 -37.55 -2.00
C ASN A 26 -11.10 -38.82 -2.45
N THR A 27 -11.98 -38.70 -3.45
CA THR A 27 -12.34 -39.82 -4.32
C THR A 27 -12.45 -39.36 -5.78
N ARG A 28 -11.56 -39.88 -6.62
CA ARG A 28 -11.54 -39.78 -8.08
C ARG A 28 -12.70 -40.58 -8.69
N TYR A 29 -13.33 -40.08 -9.74
CA TYR A 29 -14.06 -40.94 -10.70
C TYR A 29 -13.87 -40.48 -12.16
N HIS A 30 -13.73 -41.49 -13.02
CA HIS A 30 -13.37 -41.47 -14.44
C HIS A 30 -14.53 -41.05 -15.39
N ARG A 31 -14.15 -40.55 -16.57
CA ARG A 31 -14.99 -40.39 -17.78
C ARG A 31 -15.38 -41.74 -18.41
N PRO A 32 -16.38 -41.74 -19.32
CA PRO A 32 -16.04 -42.12 -20.70
C PRO A 32 -16.73 -41.31 -21.83
N CYS A 33 -16.07 -41.35 -22.98
CA CYS A 33 -16.42 -40.83 -24.31
C CYS A 33 -17.68 -41.44 -24.93
N LEU A 34 -18.33 -40.68 -25.82
CA LEU A 34 -19.01 -41.24 -27.00
C LEU A 34 -18.83 -40.31 -28.21
N SER A 35 -18.56 -40.95 -29.34
CA SER A 35 -18.32 -40.43 -30.68
C SER A 35 -19.59 -40.47 -31.54
N ARG A 36 -19.74 -39.54 -32.49
CA ARG A 36 -20.19 -39.84 -33.88
C ARG A 36 -20.16 -38.60 -34.79
N THR A 37 -19.92 -38.90 -36.06
CA THR A 37 -19.59 -38.07 -37.22
C THR A 37 -20.81 -37.54 -38.00
N ALA A 38 -20.71 -36.27 -38.49
CA ALA A 38 -21.09 -35.68 -39.81
C ALA A 38 -22.48 -36.01 -40.48
N PRO A 39 -23.08 -35.12 -41.33
CA PRO A 39 -22.42 -34.26 -42.32
C PRO A 39 -23.02 -32.84 -42.53
N ALA A 40 -22.51 -32.19 -43.58
CA ALA A 40 -22.47 -30.76 -43.84
C ALA A 40 -23.60 -30.17 -44.72
N SER A 41 -23.61 -28.83 -44.69
CA SER A 41 -24.03 -27.87 -45.73
C SER A 41 -25.47 -27.32 -45.68
N MET A 42 -25.56 -26.03 -45.33
CA MET A 42 -26.39 -25.08 -46.05
C MET A 42 -25.79 -23.68 -45.88
N ARG A 43 -25.20 -23.14 -46.96
CA ARG A 43 -24.71 -21.76 -47.03
C ARG A 43 -25.86 -20.87 -47.48
N CYS A 44 -26.41 -20.06 -46.58
CA CYS A 44 -27.27 -18.93 -46.96
C CYS A 44 -26.39 -17.76 -47.40
N ARG A 45 -26.36 -17.47 -48.71
CA ARG A 45 -25.92 -16.19 -49.25
C ARG A 45 -27.07 -15.19 -49.11
N ALA A 46 -26.93 -14.24 -48.20
CA ALA A 46 -27.70 -13.00 -48.24
C ALA A 46 -26.78 -11.92 -48.84
N THR A 47 -27.09 -11.50 -50.06
CA THR A 47 -26.50 -10.32 -50.71
C THR A 47 -27.14 -9.08 -50.10
N ALA A 48 -26.39 -8.32 -49.30
CA ALA A 48 -26.78 -6.98 -48.90
C ALA A 48 -26.12 -5.97 -49.85
N GLU A 49 -26.91 -5.36 -50.72
CA GLU A 49 -26.50 -4.20 -51.52
C GLU A 49 -26.15 -3.03 -50.59
N VAL A 50 -24.90 -2.58 -50.62
CA VAL A 50 -24.49 -1.34 -49.97
C VAL A 50 -24.89 -0.18 -50.88
N HIS A 51 -26.11 0.33 -50.69
CA HIS A 51 -26.46 1.66 -51.16
C HIS A 51 -25.63 2.70 -50.37
N ARG A 52 -24.59 3.24 -51.02
CA ARG A 52 -23.88 4.44 -50.56
C ARG A 52 -24.82 5.64 -50.66
N ASN A 53 -25.65 5.83 -49.65
CA ASN A 53 -26.34 7.08 -49.44
C ASN A 53 -25.37 8.03 -48.74
N ARG A 54 -24.74 8.93 -49.51
CA ARG A 54 -23.98 10.09 -49.01
C ARG A 54 -24.98 11.02 -48.29
N LYS A 55 -25.29 10.72 -47.04
CA LYS A 55 -25.84 11.72 -46.11
C LYS A 55 -24.66 12.36 -45.39
N ASN A 56 -24.44 13.64 -45.68
CA ASN A 56 -23.60 14.55 -44.91
C ASN A 56 -23.97 14.41 -43.42
N SER A 57 -23.19 13.65 -42.66
CA SER A 57 -23.25 13.62 -41.21
C SER A 57 -21.98 14.27 -40.67
N SER A 58 -22.18 15.49 -40.17
CA SER A 58 -21.38 16.21 -39.17
C SER A 58 -20.00 15.63 -38.81
N PHE A 59 -19.03 15.68 -39.74
CA PHE A 59 -17.60 15.53 -39.40
C PHE A 59 -17.03 16.81 -38.77
N GLY A 60 -17.78 17.93 -38.79
CA GLY A 60 -17.33 19.23 -38.28
C GLY A 60 -17.25 19.36 -36.75
N THR A 61 -17.79 18.41 -35.98
CA THR A 61 -17.74 18.48 -34.52
C THR A 61 -16.40 18.00 -33.96
N LEU A 62 -15.79 16.98 -34.56
CA LEU A 62 -14.52 16.40 -34.08
C LEU A 62 -13.30 17.22 -34.51
N GLU A 63 -13.32 17.82 -35.71
CA GLU A 63 -12.26 18.71 -36.20
C GLU A 63 -12.23 20.06 -35.44
N LYS A 64 -13.39 20.54 -34.97
CA LYS A 64 -13.47 21.75 -34.13
C LYS A 64 -12.79 21.57 -32.77
N VAL A 65 -12.82 20.35 -32.20
CA VAL A 65 -12.17 20.05 -30.91
C VAL A 65 -10.64 20.02 -31.06
N LYS A 66 -10.12 19.51 -32.19
CA LYS A 66 -8.67 19.49 -32.47
C LYS A 66 -8.08 20.89 -32.68
N THR A 67 -8.86 21.81 -33.27
CA THR A 67 -8.40 23.19 -33.53
C THR A 67 -8.52 24.09 -32.30
N THR A 68 -9.36 23.76 -31.31
CA THR A 68 -9.40 24.48 -30.03
C THR A 68 -8.31 24.03 -29.07
N SER A 69 -7.89 22.76 -29.08
CA SER A 69 -6.81 22.28 -28.19
C SER A 69 -5.40 22.74 -28.59
N ALA A 70 -5.18 23.11 -29.86
CA ALA A 70 -3.85 23.50 -30.36
C ALA A 70 -3.54 25.00 -30.17
N ASN A 71 -4.56 25.86 -30.03
CA ASN A 71 -4.40 27.31 -29.96
C ASN A 71 -4.64 27.92 -28.56
N SER A 72 -4.91 27.10 -27.55
CA SER A 72 -4.92 27.53 -26.14
C SER A 72 -4.03 26.62 -25.30
N SER A 73 -2.71 26.78 -25.38
CA SER A 73 -1.86 26.39 -24.26
C SER A 73 -2.05 27.41 -23.12
N CYS A 74 -3.29 27.49 -22.61
CA CYS A 74 -3.48 27.98 -21.26
C CYS A 74 -2.86 26.90 -20.37
N ASP A 75 -1.87 27.27 -19.57
CA ASP A 75 -1.37 26.41 -18.50
C ASP A 75 -2.57 26.04 -17.61
N LEU A 76 -3.08 24.82 -17.79
CA LEU A 76 -4.21 24.33 -17.02
C LEU A 76 -3.72 24.17 -15.58
N VAL A 77 -4.17 25.07 -14.70
CA VAL A 77 -3.91 24.97 -13.27
C VAL A 77 -4.47 23.64 -12.76
N LEU A 78 -3.67 22.91 -11.98
CA LEU A 78 -4.11 21.65 -11.37
C LEU A 78 -5.29 21.91 -10.42
N SER A 79 -6.39 21.21 -10.65
CA SER A 79 -7.61 21.22 -9.87
C SER A 79 -8.28 19.84 -9.99
N SER A 80 -9.28 19.53 -9.17
CA SER A 80 -10.00 18.25 -9.31
C SER A 80 -10.67 18.06 -10.68
N LEU A 81 -10.96 19.14 -11.42
CA LEU A 81 -11.56 19.07 -12.76
C LEU A 81 -10.53 18.89 -13.87
N THR A 82 -9.30 19.37 -13.67
CA THR A 82 -8.20 19.34 -14.65
C THR A 82 -7.19 18.22 -14.38
N ALA A 83 -7.30 17.52 -13.23
CA ALA A 83 -6.47 16.37 -12.91
C ALA A 83 -6.62 15.26 -13.97
N ALA A 84 -5.49 14.78 -14.48
CA ALA A 84 -5.46 13.71 -15.49
C ALA A 84 -5.91 12.37 -14.91
N CYS A 85 -5.54 12.08 -13.66
CA CYS A 85 -5.97 10.89 -12.93
C CYS A 85 -7.31 11.16 -12.24
N LEU A 86 -8.28 10.25 -12.42
CA LEU A 86 -9.59 10.37 -11.78
C LEU A 86 -9.53 10.25 -10.25
N LEU A 87 -8.51 9.57 -9.71
CA LEU A 87 -8.31 9.44 -8.27
C LEU A 87 -8.03 10.79 -7.61
N ASP A 88 -7.21 11.62 -8.25
CA ASP A 88 -6.85 12.96 -7.78
C ASP A 88 -7.87 14.04 -8.18
N GLY A 89 -8.85 13.65 -9.00
CA GLY A 89 -9.94 14.50 -9.47
C GLY A 89 -11.29 14.10 -8.88
N CYS A 90 -12.11 13.47 -9.71
CA CYS A 90 -13.51 13.12 -9.40
C CYS A 90 -13.65 12.27 -8.12
N TYR A 91 -12.66 11.43 -7.80
CA TYR A 91 -12.71 10.53 -6.65
C TYR A 91 -11.85 10.99 -5.47
N TRP A 92 -11.34 12.22 -5.50
CA TRP A 92 -10.47 12.74 -4.44
C TRP A 92 -11.09 12.59 -3.04
N ASP A 93 -12.36 12.96 -2.89
CA ASP A 93 -13.06 12.83 -1.60
C ASP A 93 -13.19 11.40 -1.08
N LYS A 94 -12.99 10.38 -1.95
CA LYS A 94 -13.02 8.97 -1.57
C LYS A 94 -11.65 8.43 -1.17
N ILE A 95 -10.56 9.05 -1.63
CA ILE A 95 -9.20 8.54 -1.47
C ILE A 95 -8.25 9.49 -0.73
N LYS A 96 -8.67 10.73 -0.44
CA LYS A 96 -7.83 11.76 0.21
C LYS A 96 -7.23 11.34 1.55
N ALA A 97 -7.84 10.37 2.26
CA ALA A 97 -7.29 9.80 3.48
C ALA A 97 -5.96 9.04 3.26
N LEU A 98 -5.68 8.58 2.04
CA LEU A 98 -4.41 7.96 1.66
C LEU A 98 -3.31 8.99 1.35
N ALA A 99 -3.67 10.23 1.04
CA ALA A 99 -2.71 11.25 0.60
C ALA A 99 -1.57 11.54 1.60
N PRO A 100 -1.77 11.56 2.93
CA PRO A 100 -0.67 11.74 3.89
C PRO A 100 0.41 10.64 3.83
N PHE A 101 0.13 9.51 3.18
CA PHE A 101 1.04 8.36 3.08
C PHE A 101 1.49 8.13 1.64
N MET A 102 0.54 8.05 0.70
CA MET A 102 0.75 7.59 -0.68
C MET A 102 0.93 8.71 -1.71
N SER A 103 1.16 9.94 -1.26
CA SER A 103 1.55 11.06 -2.13
C SER A 103 3.06 11.29 -2.11
N GLU A 104 3.56 12.16 -2.98
CA GLU A 104 4.95 12.63 -2.91
C GLU A 104 5.27 13.31 -1.57
N PHE A 105 4.31 14.07 -1.00
CA PHE A 105 4.45 14.61 0.36
C PHE A 105 4.64 13.49 1.39
N GLY A 106 3.83 12.43 1.32
CA GLY A 106 3.96 11.27 2.21
C GLY A 106 5.31 10.57 2.06
N LEU A 107 5.77 10.38 0.82
CA LEU A 107 7.08 9.79 0.53
C LEU A 107 8.23 10.61 1.10
N ILE A 108 8.23 11.93 0.89
CA ILE A 108 9.26 12.82 1.46
C ILE A 108 9.24 12.76 2.98
N ARG A 109 8.05 12.82 3.61
CA ARG A 109 7.90 12.74 5.07
C ARG A 109 8.51 11.46 5.64
N PHE A 110 8.25 10.30 5.01
CA PHE A 110 8.84 9.05 5.48
C PHE A 110 10.34 8.93 5.19
N ARG A 111 10.85 9.55 4.11
CA ARG A 111 12.31 9.63 3.88
C ARG A 111 12.99 10.47 4.96
N VAL A 112 12.41 11.61 5.33
CA VAL A 112 12.87 12.45 6.45
C VAL A 112 12.90 11.66 7.75
N LEU A 113 11.82 10.90 8.05
CA LEU A 113 11.76 10.02 9.22
C LEU A 113 12.93 9.03 9.20
N VAL A 114 13.13 8.28 8.12
CA VAL A 114 14.18 7.25 8.05
C VAL A 114 15.58 7.85 8.21
N GLU A 115 15.86 9.01 7.61
CA GLU A 115 17.16 9.69 7.75
C GLU A 115 17.44 10.17 9.18
N ILE A 116 16.41 10.74 9.84
CA ILE A 116 16.54 11.18 11.23
C ILE A 116 16.76 9.99 12.16
N GLU A 117 15.94 8.95 12.03
CA GLU A 117 16.06 7.73 12.84
C GLU A 117 17.41 7.04 12.59
N TRP A 118 17.97 7.13 11.38
CA TRP A 118 19.30 6.59 11.10
C TRP A 118 20.39 7.36 11.84
N LEU A 119 20.36 8.69 11.84
CA LEU A 119 21.32 9.50 12.60
C LEU A 119 21.20 9.22 14.11
N LEU A 120 19.99 9.09 14.63
CA LEU A 120 19.74 8.70 16.02
C LEU A 120 20.35 7.33 16.30
N LYS A 121 20.15 6.34 15.43
CA LYS A 121 20.72 5.01 15.59
C LYS A 121 22.24 5.01 15.59
N LEU A 122 22.87 5.81 14.73
CA LEU A 122 24.33 5.97 14.72
C LEU A 122 24.86 6.53 16.04
N SER A 123 24.13 7.45 16.67
CA SER A 123 24.51 8.01 17.98
C SER A 123 24.52 6.99 19.13
N GLU A 124 23.83 5.86 18.95
CA GLU A 124 23.76 4.77 19.92
C GLU A 124 24.90 3.76 19.77
N VAL A 125 25.71 3.84 18.70
CA VAL A 125 26.80 2.89 18.41
C VAL A 125 28.11 3.40 19.04
N PRO A 126 28.60 2.79 20.14
CA PRO A 126 29.77 3.31 20.87
C PRO A 126 31.06 3.35 20.04
N GLU A 127 31.18 2.50 19.03
CA GLU A 127 32.31 2.41 18.13
C GLU A 127 32.37 3.56 17.09
N ILE A 128 31.37 4.45 17.06
CA ILE A 128 31.31 5.64 16.18
C ILE A 128 31.50 6.90 17.04
N PRO A 129 32.72 7.22 17.49
CA PRO A 129 32.96 8.31 18.43
C PRO A 129 32.67 9.71 17.84
N GLU A 130 32.64 9.83 16.51
CA GLU A 130 32.29 11.07 15.83
C GLU A 130 30.81 11.45 16.01
N VAL A 131 29.93 10.48 16.30
CA VAL A 131 28.51 10.69 16.60
C VAL A 131 28.24 10.23 18.04
N PRO A 132 28.52 11.07 19.05
CA PRO A 132 28.25 10.70 20.44
C PRO A 132 26.74 10.59 20.68
N ASP A 133 26.36 9.86 21.74
CA ASP A 133 24.96 9.75 22.16
C ASP A 133 24.36 11.14 22.39
N LEU A 134 23.30 11.43 21.64
CA LEU A 134 22.70 12.75 21.61
C LEU A 134 21.91 13.03 22.90
N SER A 135 21.96 14.28 23.36
CA SER A 135 21.20 14.71 24.53
C SER A 135 19.69 14.50 24.32
N PRO A 136 18.89 14.33 25.39
CA PRO A 136 17.43 14.25 25.27
C PRO A 136 16.82 15.45 24.53
N GLY A 137 17.42 16.64 24.65
CA GLY A 137 16.99 17.84 23.94
C GLY A 137 17.20 17.73 22.42
N ALA A 138 18.36 17.24 21.98
CA ALA A 138 18.63 17.00 20.56
C ALA A 138 17.73 15.90 19.99
N LYS A 139 17.51 14.81 20.72
CA LYS A 139 16.57 13.74 20.33
C LYS A 139 15.15 14.27 20.19
N SER A 140 14.67 15.06 21.15
CA SER A 140 13.36 15.71 21.06
C SER A 140 13.25 16.71 19.90
N PHE A 141 14.30 17.46 19.59
CA PHE A 141 14.31 18.35 18.43
C PHE A 141 14.17 17.58 17.13
N LEU A 142 14.95 16.49 16.96
CA LEU A 142 14.90 15.63 15.78
C LEU A 142 13.53 14.98 15.60
N HIS A 143 12.95 14.38 16.65
CA HIS A 143 11.59 13.86 16.59
C HIS A 143 10.55 14.96 16.29
N GLY A 144 10.76 16.18 16.80
CA GLY A 144 9.91 17.34 16.49
C GLY A 144 9.90 17.70 15.00
N LEU A 145 10.99 17.47 14.26
CA LEU A 145 11.02 17.63 12.80
C LEU A 145 10.17 16.57 12.08
N ILE A 146 10.08 15.37 12.64
CA ILE A 146 9.23 14.28 12.10
C ILE A 146 7.76 14.61 12.37
N ASP A 147 7.41 14.91 13.63
CA ASP A 147 6.04 15.15 14.08
C ASP A 147 5.45 16.43 13.48
N GLY A 148 6.30 17.45 13.30
CA GLY A 148 5.93 18.76 12.76
C GLY A 148 6.06 18.89 11.25
N PHE A 149 6.42 17.82 10.52
CA PHE A 149 6.68 17.90 9.08
C PHE A 149 5.47 18.40 8.29
N SER A 150 5.66 19.48 7.53
CA SER A 150 4.61 20.26 6.88
C SER A 150 4.73 20.29 5.36
N LEU A 151 3.70 20.82 4.68
CA LEU A 151 3.74 21.01 3.23
C LEU A 151 4.84 21.99 2.80
N ASP A 152 5.10 23.02 3.60
CA ASP A 152 6.16 23.99 3.32
C ASP A 152 7.54 23.32 3.38
N ASP A 153 7.74 22.39 4.32
CA ASP A 153 8.97 21.59 4.41
C ASP A 153 9.15 20.70 3.17
N ALA A 154 8.08 20.04 2.70
CA ALA A 154 8.13 19.26 1.48
C ALA A 154 8.42 20.13 0.25
N MET A 155 7.87 21.35 0.19
CA MET A 155 8.18 22.31 -0.88
C MET A 155 9.65 22.75 -0.84
N GLU A 156 10.22 22.96 0.35
CA GLU A 156 11.65 23.25 0.51
C GLU A 156 12.52 22.11 -0.04
N VAL A 157 12.17 20.85 0.28
CA VAL A 157 12.83 19.67 -0.30
C VAL A 157 12.75 19.69 -1.84
N LYS A 158 11.60 20.02 -2.43
CA LYS A 158 11.45 20.11 -3.89
C LYS A 158 12.29 21.23 -4.52
N GLU A 159 12.47 22.37 -3.84
CA GLU A 159 13.35 23.43 -4.35
C GLU A 159 14.82 23.00 -4.34
N ILE A 160 15.25 22.26 -3.31
CA ILE A 160 16.58 21.66 -3.26
C ILE A 160 16.74 20.58 -4.35
N GLU A 161 15.70 19.77 -4.58
CA GLU A 161 15.67 18.76 -5.63
C GLU A 161 15.86 19.37 -7.02
N ARG A 162 15.31 20.57 -7.27
CA ARG A 162 15.49 21.29 -8.54
C ARG A 162 16.96 21.57 -8.87
N VAL A 163 17.81 21.70 -7.86
CA VAL A 163 19.25 21.93 -8.01
C VAL A 163 20.02 20.61 -8.06
N THR A 164 19.69 19.67 -7.17
CA THR A 164 20.41 18.39 -7.04
C THR A 164 20.03 17.36 -8.11
N ASN A 165 18.84 17.50 -8.70
CA ASN A 165 18.21 16.52 -9.60
C ASN A 165 18.18 15.10 -9.00
N HIS A 166 18.08 15.00 -7.68
CA HIS A 166 18.02 13.75 -6.93
C HIS A 166 17.24 13.93 -5.62
N ASP A 167 16.12 13.23 -5.52
CA ASP A 167 15.13 13.35 -4.44
C ASP A 167 15.67 13.00 -3.03
N VAL A 168 16.33 11.86 -2.84
CA VAL A 168 16.90 11.47 -1.54
C VAL A 168 18.03 12.42 -1.13
N LYS A 169 18.87 12.85 -2.08
CA LYS A 169 19.92 13.83 -1.79
C LYS A 169 19.32 15.17 -1.35
N ALA A 170 18.18 15.57 -1.90
CA ALA A 170 17.48 16.77 -1.48
C ALA A 170 17.00 16.70 -0.03
N VAL A 171 16.54 15.52 0.43
CA VAL A 171 16.18 15.28 1.84
C VAL A 171 17.40 15.43 2.75
N GLU A 172 18.55 14.87 2.38
CA GLU A 172 19.81 15.04 3.15
C GLU A 172 20.17 16.52 3.32
N TYR A 173 20.14 17.29 2.23
CA TYR A 173 20.43 18.74 2.27
C TYR A 173 19.41 19.51 3.12
N PHE A 174 18.12 19.19 2.99
CA PHE A 174 17.06 19.77 3.82
C PHE A 174 17.34 19.57 5.31
N LEU A 175 17.66 18.33 5.72
CA LEU A 175 17.97 18.01 7.11
C LEU A 175 19.23 18.73 7.61
N LYS A 176 20.28 18.79 6.78
CA LYS A 176 21.50 19.55 7.09
C LYS A 176 21.19 21.03 7.33
N GLN A 177 20.37 21.65 6.49
CA GLN A 177 19.97 23.04 6.65
C GLN A 177 19.13 23.26 7.92
N ARG A 178 18.15 22.41 8.19
CA ARG A 178 17.29 22.51 9.38
C ARG A 178 18.04 22.30 10.69
N CYS A 179 19.09 21.50 10.69
CA CYS A 179 19.86 21.18 11.89
C CYS A 179 21.09 22.08 12.09
N GLN A 180 21.43 22.98 11.14
CA GLN A 180 22.67 23.75 11.17
C GLN A 180 22.78 24.70 12.37
N SER A 181 21.66 25.21 12.88
CA SER A 181 21.62 26.13 14.03
C SER A 181 21.59 25.41 15.39
N HIS A 182 21.41 24.08 15.40
CA HIS A 182 21.38 23.31 16.64
C HIS A 182 22.81 22.97 17.09
N GLU A 183 23.22 23.45 18.28
CA GLU A 183 24.61 23.38 18.74
C GLU A 183 25.20 21.96 18.73
N GLU A 184 24.42 20.97 19.15
CA GLU A 184 24.85 19.57 19.19
C GLU A 184 24.85 18.90 17.81
N ILE A 185 23.71 18.92 17.11
CA ILE A 185 23.50 18.22 15.82
C ILE A 185 24.37 18.84 14.71
N SER A 186 24.62 20.14 14.75
CA SER A 186 25.49 20.83 13.78
C SER A 186 26.90 20.24 13.68
N LYS A 187 27.38 19.53 14.72
CA LYS A 187 28.70 18.87 14.76
C LYS A 187 28.72 17.54 14.01
N VAL A 188 27.56 16.96 13.72
CA VAL A 188 27.39 15.62 13.12
C VAL A 188 26.58 15.65 11.82
N LEU A 189 26.40 16.82 11.21
CA LEU A 189 25.57 16.98 9.98
C LEU A 189 26.01 16.06 8.85
N GLU A 190 27.31 15.80 8.71
CA GLU A 190 27.84 14.94 7.66
C GLU A 190 27.54 13.45 7.87
N PHE A 191 26.94 13.08 9.01
CA PHE A 191 26.46 11.72 9.26
C PHE A 191 25.00 11.49 8.84
N PHE A 192 24.27 12.53 8.41
CA PHE A 192 23.05 12.30 7.63
C PHE A 192 23.40 11.51 6.36
N HIS A 193 22.60 10.49 6.04
CA HIS A 193 22.85 9.56 4.95
C HIS A 193 24.18 8.78 5.03
N PHE A 194 24.82 8.69 6.20
CA PHE A 194 26.11 8.02 6.35
C PHE A 194 26.06 6.57 5.86
N ALA A 195 26.95 6.25 4.91
CA ALA A 195 27.14 4.95 4.27
C ALA A 195 25.90 4.34 3.55
N CYS A 196 24.79 5.08 3.52
CA CYS A 196 23.55 4.68 2.86
C CYS A 196 23.68 4.69 1.33
N THR A 197 22.80 3.94 0.68
CA THR A 197 22.36 4.23 -0.69
C THR A 197 20.94 4.80 -0.67
N SER A 198 20.53 5.52 -1.70
CA SER A 198 19.15 6.03 -1.85
C SER A 198 18.08 4.95 -1.62
N GLU A 199 18.37 3.72 -2.04
CA GLU A 199 17.47 2.59 -1.83
C GLU A 199 17.37 2.09 -0.39
N ASP A 200 18.34 2.35 0.48
CA ASP A 200 18.18 2.09 1.93
C ASP A 200 17.06 2.97 2.50
N ILE A 201 16.98 4.22 2.04
CA ILE A 201 15.93 5.15 2.48
C ILE A 201 14.59 4.84 1.79
N ASN A 202 14.60 4.65 0.46
CA ASN A 202 13.38 4.46 -0.32
C ASN A 202 12.60 3.22 0.10
N ASN A 203 13.28 2.07 0.25
CA ASN A 203 12.58 0.83 0.57
C ASN A 203 11.88 0.90 1.95
N LEU A 204 12.54 1.49 2.94
CA LEU A 204 11.97 1.68 4.27
C LEU A 204 10.83 2.69 4.24
N ALA A 205 11.00 3.81 3.52
CA ALA A 205 9.94 4.80 3.36
C ALA A 205 8.70 4.21 2.66
N HIS A 206 8.88 3.38 1.63
CA HIS A 206 7.77 2.69 0.97
C HIS A 206 7.09 1.65 1.88
N ALA A 207 7.88 0.87 2.63
CA ALA A 207 7.34 -0.10 3.57
C ALA A 207 6.51 0.58 4.67
N LEU A 208 7.00 1.70 5.23
CA LEU A 208 6.27 2.51 6.20
C LEU A 208 5.00 3.13 5.60
N THR A 209 5.08 3.71 4.39
CA THR A 209 3.91 4.22 3.67
C THR A 209 2.83 3.15 3.52
N LEU A 210 3.21 1.95 3.08
CA LEU A 210 2.27 0.86 2.87
C LEU A 210 1.67 0.36 4.19
N LYS A 211 2.52 0.20 5.22
CA LYS A 211 2.12 -0.19 6.56
C LYS A 211 1.07 0.78 7.13
N GLU A 212 1.36 2.07 7.09
CA GLU A 212 0.48 3.11 7.64
C GLU A 212 -0.80 3.28 6.84
N ALA A 213 -0.73 3.22 5.51
CA ALA A 213 -1.94 3.26 4.68
C ALA A 213 -2.85 2.05 4.93
N ILE A 214 -2.28 0.87 5.15
CA ILE A 214 -3.05 -0.35 5.45
C ILE A 214 -3.68 -0.26 6.83
N SER A 215 -2.91 0.08 7.86
CA SER A 215 -3.38 0.11 9.25
C SER A 215 -4.37 1.25 9.51
N SER A 216 -4.11 2.43 8.95
CA SER A 216 -4.86 3.65 9.26
C SER A 216 -6.06 3.89 8.35
N VAL A 217 -6.08 3.31 7.15
CA VAL A 217 -7.15 3.57 6.16
C VAL A 217 -7.79 2.28 5.66
N ILE A 218 -7.01 1.35 5.09
CA ILE A 218 -7.58 0.21 4.37
C ILE A 218 -8.28 -0.76 5.33
N LEU A 219 -7.64 -1.19 6.41
CA LEU A 219 -8.24 -2.12 7.37
C LEU A 219 -9.50 -1.53 8.04
N PRO A 220 -9.52 -0.26 8.52
CA PRO A 220 -10.74 0.35 9.03
C PRO A 220 -11.91 0.36 8.04
N VAL A 221 -11.66 0.68 6.77
CA VAL A 221 -12.71 0.66 5.73
C VAL A 221 -13.20 -0.77 5.46
N MET A 222 -12.30 -1.75 5.48
CA MET A 222 -12.69 -3.17 5.39
C MET A 222 -13.57 -3.58 6.56
N ASP A 223 -13.24 -3.15 7.78
CA ASP A 223 -14.00 -3.46 9.00
C ASP A 223 -15.41 -2.82 8.94
N GLU A 224 -15.53 -1.60 8.43
CA GLU A 224 -16.84 -0.95 8.19
C GLU A 224 -17.69 -1.73 7.16
N LEU A 225 -17.09 -2.15 6.06
CA LEU A 225 -17.78 -2.94 5.02
C LEU A 225 -18.25 -4.29 5.57
N ILE A 226 -17.37 -5.00 6.29
CA ILE A 226 -17.68 -6.28 6.93
C ILE A 226 -18.83 -6.10 7.93
N SER A 227 -18.77 -5.07 8.78
CA SER A 227 -19.83 -4.74 9.73
C SER A 227 -21.16 -4.47 9.03
N THR A 228 -21.14 -3.69 7.95
CA THR A 228 -22.32 -3.35 7.16
C THR A 228 -22.99 -4.61 6.56
N ILE A 229 -22.21 -5.48 5.92
CA ILE A 229 -22.72 -6.73 5.34
C ILE A 229 -23.23 -7.67 6.44
N THR A 230 -22.53 -7.74 7.57
CA THR A 230 -22.94 -8.54 8.73
C THR A 230 -24.27 -8.04 9.31
N ASN A 231 -24.48 -6.72 9.37
CA ASN A 231 -25.73 -6.14 9.82
C ASN A 231 -26.90 -6.48 8.89
N ILE A 232 -26.67 -6.47 7.57
CA ILE A 232 -27.68 -6.92 6.59
C ILE A 232 -27.97 -8.41 6.81
N ALA A 233 -26.94 -9.23 6.98
CA ALA A 233 -27.07 -10.66 7.23
C ALA A 233 -27.92 -10.95 8.46
N THR A 234 -27.65 -10.29 9.59
CA THR A 234 -28.38 -10.46 10.85
C THR A 234 -29.83 -10.00 10.73
N LYS A 235 -30.09 -8.81 10.16
CA LYS A 235 -31.45 -8.27 10.00
C LYS A 235 -32.32 -9.13 9.08
N THR A 236 -31.72 -9.81 8.11
CA THR A 236 -32.43 -10.63 7.10
C THR A 236 -32.28 -12.14 7.33
N ALA A 237 -31.80 -12.56 8.51
CA ALA A 237 -31.54 -13.97 8.84
C ALA A 237 -32.80 -14.86 8.76
N HIS A 238 -33.98 -14.28 8.99
CA HIS A 238 -35.26 -14.96 8.98
C HIS A 238 -35.99 -14.90 7.62
N VAL A 239 -35.44 -14.22 6.61
CA VAL A 239 -36.12 -13.96 5.34
C VAL A 239 -35.85 -15.11 4.36
N PRO A 240 -36.84 -15.98 4.05
CA PRO A 240 -36.66 -17.06 3.09
C PRO A 240 -36.52 -16.51 1.67
N MET A 241 -35.68 -17.14 0.87
CA MET A 241 -35.41 -16.76 -0.52
C MET A 241 -35.30 -18.01 -1.40
N LEU A 242 -35.91 -17.98 -2.58
CA LEU A 242 -35.72 -19.01 -3.60
C LEU A 242 -34.31 -18.88 -4.20
N SER A 243 -33.46 -19.87 -3.94
CA SER A 243 -32.10 -19.90 -4.47
C SER A 243 -32.09 -20.12 -5.99
N ARG A 244 -30.98 -19.73 -6.64
CA ARG A 244 -30.74 -20.03 -8.05
C ARG A 244 -29.37 -20.67 -8.28
N ASN A 245 -29.36 -21.89 -8.78
CA ASN A 245 -28.14 -22.57 -9.25
C ASN A 245 -28.19 -22.65 -10.78
N HIS A 246 -27.10 -22.26 -11.47
CA HIS A 246 -27.10 -22.09 -12.93
C HIS A 246 -28.23 -21.16 -13.43
N GLY A 247 -28.66 -20.21 -12.60
CA GLY A 247 -29.79 -19.32 -12.88
C GLY A 247 -31.19 -19.94 -12.73
N GLN A 248 -31.29 -21.24 -12.42
CA GLN A 248 -32.56 -21.97 -12.28
C GLN A 248 -33.00 -22.10 -10.81
N PRO A 249 -34.31 -22.11 -10.52
CA PRO A 249 -34.84 -22.36 -9.17
C PRO A 249 -34.22 -23.58 -8.50
N ALA A 250 -33.80 -23.42 -7.25
CA ALA A 250 -33.19 -24.49 -6.44
C ALA A 250 -33.77 -24.49 -5.02
N THR A 251 -33.28 -25.39 -4.17
CA THR A 251 -33.67 -25.48 -2.75
C THR A 251 -33.61 -24.10 -2.07
N PRO A 252 -34.64 -23.68 -1.32
CA PRO A 252 -34.65 -22.38 -0.64
C PRO A 252 -33.45 -22.16 0.29
N THR A 253 -33.09 -20.89 0.47
CA THR A 253 -32.09 -20.40 1.43
C THR A 253 -32.68 -19.26 2.26
N MET A 254 -31.88 -18.63 3.11
CA MET A 254 -32.22 -17.37 3.78
C MET A 254 -31.38 -16.23 3.19
N LEU A 255 -31.99 -15.07 2.92
CA LEU A 255 -31.26 -13.90 2.43
C LEU A 255 -30.08 -13.54 3.34
N GLY A 256 -30.31 -13.57 4.67
CA GLY A 256 -29.26 -13.30 5.64
C GLY A 256 -28.11 -14.31 5.58
N LYS A 257 -28.38 -15.59 5.32
CA LYS A 257 -27.33 -16.61 5.15
C LYS A 257 -26.49 -16.34 3.90
N GLU A 258 -27.09 -15.88 2.80
CA GLU A 258 -26.31 -15.52 1.61
C GLU A 258 -25.43 -14.29 1.82
N MET A 259 -25.92 -13.28 2.55
CA MET A 259 -25.10 -12.13 2.95
C MET A 259 -23.97 -12.52 3.91
N ALA A 260 -24.23 -13.46 4.84
CA ALA A 260 -23.22 -13.98 5.75
C ALA A 260 -22.05 -14.68 5.02
N ASN A 261 -22.32 -15.35 3.89
CA ASN A 261 -21.25 -15.95 3.08
C ASN A 261 -20.24 -14.89 2.60
N PHE A 262 -20.70 -13.70 2.20
CA PHE A 262 -19.82 -12.60 1.80
C PHE A 262 -19.03 -12.04 2.97
N SER A 263 -19.70 -11.76 4.10
CA SER A 263 -19.04 -11.27 5.31
C SER A 263 -17.94 -12.23 5.79
N CYS A 264 -18.24 -13.54 5.85
CA CYS A 264 -17.26 -14.54 6.28
C CYS A 264 -16.02 -14.58 5.39
N ARG A 265 -16.19 -14.45 4.07
CA ARG A 265 -15.07 -14.44 3.11
C ARG A 265 -14.24 -13.16 3.23
N LEU A 266 -14.90 -12.00 3.33
CA LEU A 266 -14.22 -10.71 3.49
C LEU A 266 -13.46 -10.64 4.81
N TYR A 267 -14.04 -11.13 5.90
CA TYR A 267 -13.35 -11.22 7.19
C TYR A 267 -12.05 -12.04 7.09
N LYS A 268 -12.10 -13.20 6.40
CA LYS A 268 -10.90 -14.01 6.19
C LYS A 268 -9.81 -13.24 5.44
N THR A 269 -10.14 -12.59 4.33
CA THR A 269 -9.19 -11.78 3.56
C THR A 269 -8.65 -10.60 4.36
N ARG A 270 -9.50 -9.94 5.17
CA ARG A 270 -9.06 -8.89 6.08
C ARG A 270 -8.03 -9.41 7.08
N GLN A 271 -8.25 -10.59 7.65
CA GLN A 271 -7.27 -11.22 8.55
C GLN A 271 -5.96 -11.50 7.81
N GLU A 272 -6.01 -12.10 6.62
CA GLU A 272 -4.83 -12.37 5.79
C GLU A 272 -4.02 -11.08 5.51
N ILE A 273 -4.67 -9.98 5.10
CA ILE A 273 -4.01 -8.69 4.86
C ILE A 273 -3.37 -8.14 6.14
N SER A 274 -4.05 -8.25 7.28
CA SER A 274 -3.53 -7.72 8.55
C SER A 274 -2.32 -8.48 9.10
N GLN A 275 -2.01 -9.65 8.55
CA GLN A 275 -0.84 -10.45 8.92
C GLN A 275 0.33 -10.32 7.93
N ILE A 276 0.20 -9.47 6.91
CA ILE A 276 1.30 -9.23 5.96
C ILE A 276 2.41 -8.48 6.67
N GLU A 277 3.58 -9.10 6.77
CA GLU A 277 4.79 -8.48 7.30
C GLU A 277 5.40 -7.53 6.27
N MET A 278 5.48 -6.25 6.62
CA MET A 278 6.16 -5.26 5.80
C MET A 278 7.66 -5.37 6.04
N ARG A 279 8.39 -5.80 5.01
CA ARG A 279 9.83 -6.03 5.08
C ARG A 279 10.64 -4.82 4.64
N GLY A 280 11.80 -4.64 5.26
CA GLY A 280 12.75 -3.59 4.95
C GLY A 280 14.19 -4.12 4.90
N LYS A 281 15.04 -3.44 4.14
CA LYS A 281 16.49 -3.68 4.07
C LYS A 281 17.26 -2.43 4.40
N PHE A 282 18.47 -2.62 4.90
CA PHE A 282 19.40 -1.52 5.16
C PHE A 282 20.83 -2.03 5.08
N ALA A 283 21.44 -1.99 3.89
CA ALA A 283 22.69 -2.73 3.63
C ALA A 283 23.62 -2.06 2.59
N GLY A 284 23.37 -0.79 2.26
CA GLY A 284 24.19 -0.02 1.33
C GLY A 284 23.95 -0.39 -0.14
N ALA A 285 24.87 0.09 -0.99
CA ALA A 285 24.71 0.12 -2.45
C ALA A 285 24.40 -1.22 -3.12
N VAL A 286 24.92 -2.33 -2.60
CA VAL A 286 24.76 -3.66 -3.21
C VAL A 286 24.43 -4.75 -2.18
N GLY A 287 23.97 -4.37 -0.99
CA GLY A 287 23.52 -5.31 0.04
C GLY A 287 24.62 -5.97 0.87
N ASN A 288 25.84 -5.43 0.88
CA ASN A 288 26.99 -6.04 1.56
C ASN A 288 27.71 -5.09 2.54
N TYR A 289 27.10 -3.97 2.92
CA TYR A 289 27.65 -3.03 3.91
C TYR A 289 29.04 -2.46 3.57
N ASN A 290 29.44 -2.43 2.28
CA ASN A 290 30.82 -2.14 1.90
C ASN A 290 31.34 -0.78 2.43
N ALA A 291 30.57 0.29 2.24
CA ALA A 291 30.95 1.63 2.70
C ALA A 291 31.04 1.69 4.23
N HIS A 292 30.10 1.02 4.91
CA HIS A 292 30.04 0.91 6.36
C HIS A 292 31.29 0.22 6.92
N LEU A 293 31.64 -0.96 6.37
CA LEU A 293 32.78 -1.77 6.80
C LEU A 293 34.13 -1.11 6.52
N VAL A 294 34.24 -0.30 5.46
CA VAL A 294 35.46 0.46 5.17
C VAL A 294 35.69 1.56 6.21
N ALA A 295 34.62 2.22 6.65
CA ALA A 295 34.70 3.30 7.63
C ALA A 295 34.86 2.76 9.06
N TYR A 296 34.08 1.76 9.45
CA TYR A 296 34.10 1.16 10.79
C TYR A 296 34.08 -0.38 10.67
N PRO A 297 35.25 -1.02 10.57
CA PRO A 297 35.35 -2.47 10.38
C PRO A 297 34.98 -3.28 11.63
N ASP A 298 35.07 -2.67 12.82
CA ASP A 298 34.81 -3.34 14.10
C ASP A 298 33.32 -3.33 14.50
N VAL A 299 32.48 -2.57 13.79
CA VAL A 299 31.02 -2.51 14.03
C VAL A 299 30.33 -3.70 13.39
N ASN A 300 29.45 -4.37 14.15
CA ASN A 300 28.57 -5.41 13.62
C ASN A 300 27.39 -4.80 12.84
N TRP A 301 27.66 -4.33 11.62
CA TRP A 301 26.67 -3.68 10.76
C TRP A 301 25.41 -4.49 10.47
N PRO A 302 25.46 -5.82 10.25
CA PRO A 302 24.25 -6.63 10.15
C PRO A 302 23.32 -6.50 11.36
N GLN A 303 23.87 -6.52 12.59
CA GLN A 303 23.06 -6.36 13.80
C GLN A 303 22.51 -4.94 13.92
N VAL A 304 23.33 -3.91 13.66
CA VAL A 304 22.89 -2.50 13.69
C VAL A 304 21.74 -2.27 12.70
N ALA A 305 21.83 -2.85 11.50
CA ALA A 305 20.81 -2.77 10.47
C ALA A 305 19.52 -3.51 10.86
N GLU A 306 19.61 -4.70 11.44
CA GLU A 306 18.44 -5.44 11.95
C GLU A 306 17.73 -4.66 13.06
N ASP A 307 18.48 -4.16 14.04
CA ASP A 307 17.94 -3.35 15.13
C ASP A 307 17.27 -2.07 14.61
N PHE A 308 17.88 -1.43 13.60
CA PHE A 308 17.34 -0.24 12.96
C PHE A 308 16.02 -0.51 12.21
N VAL A 309 15.99 -1.53 11.35
CA VAL A 309 14.78 -1.84 10.59
C VAL A 309 13.65 -2.30 11.51
N THR A 310 13.97 -3.06 12.56
CA THR A 310 12.98 -3.53 13.54
C THR A 310 12.49 -2.41 14.47
N SER A 311 13.30 -1.41 14.79
CA SER A 311 12.85 -0.24 15.57
C SER A 311 11.81 0.60 14.83
N LEU A 312 11.85 0.63 13.49
CA LEU A 312 10.81 1.21 12.63
C LEU A 312 9.52 0.35 12.58
N GLY A 313 9.53 -0.79 13.27
CA GLY A 313 8.44 -1.77 13.28
C GLY A 313 8.28 -2.51 11.94
N LEU A 314 9.35 -2.66 11.18
CA LEU A 314 9.40 -3.47 9.96
C LEU A 314 10.10 -4.80 10.22
N SER A 315 9.87 -5.78 9.35
CA SER A 315 10.59 -7.06 9.39
C SER A 315 11.88 -6.96 8.59
N PHE A 316 13.02 -7.30 9.20
CA PHE A 316 14.32 -7.18 8.55
C PHE A 316 14.53 -8.24 7.46
N ASN A 317 15.08 -7.81 6.31
CA ASN A 317 15.53 -8.71 5.25
C ASN A 317 17.07 -8.69 5.14
N PRO A 318 17.76 -9.74 5.60
CA PRO A 318 19.23 -9.75 5.67
C PRO A 318 19.92 -10.01 4.32
N TYR A 319 19.22 -10.54 3.31
CA TYR A 319 19.81 -10.91 2.02
C TYR A 319 19.14 -10.16 0.88
N VAL A 320 19.84 -9.14 0.37
CA VAL A 320 19.32 -8.23 -0.65
C VAL A 320 20.38 -7.83 -1.66
N SER A 321 19.92 -7.27 -2.77
CA SER A 321 20.80 -6.55 -3.71
C SER A 321 20.82 -5.06 -3.32
N GLN A 322 20.90 -4.15 -4.30
CA GLN A 322 20.65 -2.73 -4.03
C GLN A 322 19.21 -2.50 -3.54
N VAL A 323 18.26 -3.24 -4.08
CA VAL A 323 16.82 -3.07 -3.82
C VAL A 323 16.27 -4.18 -2.93
N GLN A 324 15.23 -3.84 -2.18
CA GLN A 324 14.37 -4.80 -1.49
C GLN A 324 13.51 -5.51 -2.54
N LEU A 325 13.66 -6.82 -2.67
CA LEU A 325 12.79 -7.67 -3.48
C LEU A 325 11.99 -8.56 -2.53
N GLU A 326 10.68 -8.69 -2.76
CA GLU A 326 9.95 -9.82 -2.19
C GLU A 326 10.54 -11.10 -2.78
N THR A 327 11.22 -11.88 -1.94
CA THR A 327 11.39 -13.30 -2.25
C THR A 327 10.00 -13.91 -2.16
N ILE A 328 9.38 -14.14 -3.32
CA ILE A 328 8.16 -14.94 -3.47
C ILE A 328 8.44 -16.29 -2.81
N THR A 329 8.12 -16.41 -1.52
CA THR A 329 8.25 -17.65 -0.74
C THR A 329 6.86 -18.24 -0.57
N HIS A 330 6.28 -18.57 -1.72
CA HIS A 330 5.32 -19.64 -1.86
C HIS A 330 5.87 -20.60 -2.92
N ILE A 331 6.90 -21.38 -2.56
CA ILE A 331 7.28 -22.61 -3.27
C ILE A 331 7.14 -23.76 -2.29
#